data_AF-A0A3C1HGP5-F1
#
_entry.id   AF-A0A3C1HGP5-F1
#
_cell.length_a   1.000
_cell.length_b   1.000
_cell.length_c   1.000
_cell.angle_alpha   90.00
_cell.angle_beta   90.00
_cell.angle_gamma   90.00
#
_symmetry.space_group_name_H-M   'P 1'
#
loop_
_entity.id
_entity.type
_entity.pdbx_description
1 polymer ?
#
loop_
_entity_poly.entity_id
_entity_poly.type
_entity_poly.pdbx_seq_one_letter_code
_entity_poly.pdbx_strand_id
1 'polypeptide(L)'
;MRPAPPLAPRLLLLLACGALSATAHPGHALAGEGLEHVLRSPYHLTLLVTGGTALMWISRLTRHPDVRSTAQAMGGALILLAALLQ
;
A
#
# COMPACT_ATOMS: atom_id res chain seq x y z
N MET A 1 15.53 0.18 28.71
CA MET A 1 15.84 0.21 27.25
C MET A 1 14.78 -0.62 26.53
N ARG A 2 13.99 -0.04 25.62
CA ARG A 2 13.02 -0.82 24.82
C ARG A 2 13.77 -1.47 23.64
N PRO A 3 13.56 -2.77 23.36
CA PRO A 3 14.17 -3.41 22.20
C PRO A 3 13.69 -2.74 20.91
N ALA A 4 14.59 -2.56 19.95
CA ALA A 4 14.25 -2.01 18.64
C ALA A 4 13.20 -2.91 17.96
N PRO A 5 12.17 -2.33 17.32
CA PRO A 5 11.14 -3.11 16.65
C PRO A 5 11.77 -3.92 15.50
N PRO A 6 11.30 -5.15 15.24
CA PRO A 6 11.85 -6.00 14.20
C PRO A 6 11.66 -5.32 12.82
N LEU A 7 12.76 -5.17 12.07
CA LEU A 7 12.77 -4.59 10.72
C LEU A 7 12.17 -5.55 9.67
N ALA A 8 12.20 -6.85 9.94
CA ALA A 8 11.73 -7.90 9.05
C ALA A 8 10.27 -7.73 8.58
N PRO A 9 9.26 -7.50 9.44
CA PRO A 9 7.88 -7.32 9.00
C PRO A 9 7.66 -6.08 8.14
N ARG A 10 8.43 -5.00 8.38
CA ARG A 10 8.37 -3.78 7.57
C ARG A 10 8.92 -3.99 6.16
N LEU A 11 10.03 -4.71 6.05
CA LEU A 11 10.63 -5.08 4.77
C LEU A 11 9.71 -6.02 3.97
N LEU A 12 9.08 -6.98 4.64
CA LEU A 12 8.15 -7.91 4.01
C LEU A 12 6.92 -7.19 3.46
N LEU A 13 6.41 -6.19 4.18
CA LEU A 13 5.29 -5.37 3.75
C LEU A 13 5.65 -4.53 2.52
N LEU A 14 6.84 -3.91 2.50
CA LEU A 14 7.35 -3.16 1.35
C LEU A 14 7.51 -4.05 0.11
N LEU A 15 8.06 -5.26 0.28
CA LEU A 15 8.20 -6.24 -0.79
C LEU A 15 6.84 -6.72 -1.32
N ALA A 16 5.85 -6.95 -0.44
CA ALA A 16 4.50 -7.32 -0.84
C ALA A 16 3.82 -6.20 -1.65
N CYS A 17 3.99 -4.94 -1.25
CA CYS A 17 3.50 -3.79 -2.03
C CYS A 17 4.17 -3.68 -3.40
N GLY A 18 5.49 -3.92 -3.47
CA GLY A 18 6.24 -3.94 -4.74
C GLY A 18 5.78 -5.06 -5.68
N ALA A 19 5.57 -6.27 -5.14
CA ALA A 19 5.13 -7.42 -5.94
C ALA A 19 3.71 -7.23 -6.51
N LEU A 20 2.79 -6.67 -5.73
CA LEU A 20 1.43 -6.34 -6.20
C LEU A 20 1.45 -5.31 -7.33
N SER A 21 2.38 -4.35 -7.26
CA SER A 21 2.58 -3.33 -8.31
C SER A 21 3.18 -3.91 -9.59
N ALA A 22 3.94 -5.00 -9.51
CA ALA A 22 4.47 -5.68 -10.69
C ALA A 22 3.40 -6.51 -11.43
N THR A 23 2.42 -7.05 -10.70
CA THR A 23 1.29 -7.81 -11.29
C THR A 23 0.22 -6.94 -11.94
N ALA A 24 0.28 -5.63 -11.73
CA ALA A 24 -0.68 -4.63 -12.20
C ALA A 24 -0.65 -4.35 -13.71
N HIS A 25 0.44 -4.71 -14.40
CA HIS A 25 0.64 -4.35 -15.80
C HIS A 25 0.83 -5.59 -16.69
N PRO A 26 -0.25 -6.31 -17.06
CA PRO A 26 -0.16 -7.30 -18.13
C PRO A 26 0.00 -6.55 -19.46
N GLY A 27 1.24 -6.34 -19.91
CA GLY A 27 1.55 -5.97 -21.30
C GLY A 27 2.23 -4.62 -21.56
N HIS A 28 2.68 -3.88 -20.54
CA HIS A 28 3.35 -2.59 -20.72
C HIS A 28 4.41 -2.38 -19.63
N ALA A 29 5.54 -1.78 -20.00
CA ALA A 29 6.63 -1.53 -19.07
C ALA A 29 6.21 -0.44 -18.06
N LEU A 30 6.54 -0.62 -16.79
CA LEU A 30 6.36 0.37 -15.71
C LEU A 30 6.97 1.76 -16.04
N ALA A 31 7.92 1.81 -16.97
CA ALA A 31 8.57 3.03 -17.43
C ALA A 31 7.99 3.61 -18.73
N GLY A 32 7.09 2.89 -19.42
CA GLY A 32 6.53 3.28 -20.71
C GLY A 32 5.34 4.23 -20.60
N GLU A 33 4.56 4.10 -19.52
CA GLU A 33 3.48 5.01 -19.20
C GLU A 33 3.94 5.91 -18.04
N GLY A 34 4.09 7.20 -18.30
CA GLY A 34 4.63 8.16 -17.33
C GLY A 34 3.76 8.26 -16.07
N LEU A 35 4.22 9.06 -15.11
CA LEU A 35 3.54 9.29 -13.82
C LEU A 35 2.04 9.63 -13.99
N GLU A 36 1.69 10.31 -15.08
CA GLU A 36 0.31 10.69 -15.42
C GLU A 36 -0.63 9.49 -15.60
N HIS A 37 -0.15 8.37 -16.15
CA HIS A 37 -0.94 7.14 -16.24
C HIS A 37 -1.24 6.57 -14.86
N VAL A 38 -0.23 6.48 -14.00
CA VAL A 38 -0.40 5.97 -12.63
C VAL A 38 -1.41 6.81 -11.86
N LEU A 39 -1.41 8.13 -12.07
CA LEU A 39 -2.30 9.06 -11.38
C LEU A 39 -3.74 9.06 -11.92
N ARG A 40 -3.95 8.83 -13.23
CA ARG A 40 -5.29 8.87 -13.85
C ARG A 40 -5.89 7.52 -14.16
N SER A 41 -5.12 6.44 -14.07
CA SER A 41 -5.60 5.10 -14.38
C SER A 41 -6.59 4.64 -13.30
N PRO A 42 -7.86 4.35 -13.66
CA PRO A 42 -8.88 3.90 -12.71
C PRO A 42 -8.48 2.59 -12.02
N TYR A 43 -7.61 1.81 -12.66
CA TYR A 43 -7.03 0.61 -12.09
C TYR A 43 -6.12 0.91 -10.88
N HIS A 44 -5.25 1.93 -10.96
CA HIS A 44 -4.38 2.32 -9.85
C HIS A 44 -5.17 2.90 -8.68
N LEU A 45 -6.21 3.71 -8.96
CA LEU A 45 -7.12 4.19 -7.93
C LEU A 45 -7.81 3.02 -7.21
N THR A 46 -8.26 2.01 -7.97
CA THR A 46 -8.86 0.79 -7.41
C THR A 46 -7.85 0.03 -6.53
N LEU A 47 -6.60 -0.11 -6.96
CA LEU A 47 -5.53 -0.72 -6.16
C LEU A 47 -5.25 0.04 -4.86
N LEU A 48 -5.20 1.38 -4.91
CA LEU A 48 -4.98 2.21 -3.72
C LEU A 48 -6.12 2.04 -2.71
N VAL A 49 -7.38 2.07 -3.17
CA VAL A 49 -8.54 1.90 -2.29
C VAL A 49 -8.58 0.48 -1.71
N THR A 50 -8.42 -0.55 -2.55
CA THR A 50 -8.49 -1.96 -2.10
C THR A 50 -7.32 -2.30 -1.17
N GLY A 51 -6.09 -1.89 -1.51
CA GLY A 51 -4.91 -2.06 -0.67
C GLY A 51 -5.01 -1.30 0.66
N GLY A 52 -5.50 -0.06 0.63
CA GLY A 52 -5.74 0.72 1.84
C GLY A 52 -6.79 0.09 2.75
N THR A 53 -7.88 -0.42 2.16
CA THR A 53 -8.95 -1.12 2.89
C THR A 53 -8.44 -2.44 3.49
N ALA A 54 -7.61 -3.19 2.77
CA ALA A 54 -6.98 -4.41 3.27
C ALA A 54 -6.05 -4.11 4.46
N LEU A 55 -5.24 -3.05 4.41
CA LEU A 55 -4.40 -2.63 5.52
C LEU A 55 -5.23 -2.21 6.74
N MET A 56 -6.34 -1.50 6.53
CA MET A 56 -7.28 -1.19 7.61
C MET A 56 -7.86 -2.46 8.24
N TRP A 57 -8.24 -3.46 7.44
CA TRP A 57 -8.69 -4.76 7.94
C TRP A 57 -7.60 -5.50 8.73
N ILE A 58 -6.38 -5.59 8.19
CA ILE A 58 -5.23 -6.21 8.87
C ILE A 58 -4.97 -5.51 10.21
N SER A 59 -5.10 -4.19 10.27
CA SER A 59 -4.92 -3.44 11.50
C SER A 59 -5.91 -3.85 12.60
N ARG A 60 -7.16 -4.20 12.24
CA ARG A 60 -8.17 -4.68 13.19
C ARG A 60 -7.85 -6.06 13.75
N LEU A 61 -7.16 -6.89 12.98
CA LEU A 61 -6.73 -8.23 13.38
C LEU A 61 -5.41 -8.23 14.17
N THR A 62 -4.67 -7.11 14.12
CA THR A 62 -3.35 -7.00 14.72
C THR A 62 -3.41 -6.59 16.19
N ARG A 63 -2.82 -7.41 17.07
CA ARG A 63 -2.75 -7.13 18.52
C ARG A 63 -1.60 -6.20 18.90
N HIS A 64 -0.52 -6.18 18.12
CA HIS A 64 0.65 -5.35 18.41
C HIS A 64 0.36 -3.87 18.08
N PRO A 65 0.44 -2.94 19.06
CA PRO A 65 -0.01 -1.56 18.88
C PRO A 65 0.76 -0.82 17.78
N ASP A 66 2.07 -1.04 17.68
CA ASP A 66 2.91 -0.38 16.67
C ASP A 66 2.60 -0.84 15.24
N VAL A 67 2.32 -2.13 15.06
CA VAL A 67 1.98 -2.69 13.74
C VAL A 67 0.57 -2.23 13.35
N ARG A 68 -0.35 -2.21 14.31
CA ARG A 68 -1.70 -1.68 14.10
C ARG A 68 -1.70 -0.22 13.69
N SER A 69 -0.99 0.66 14.41
CA SER A 69 -0.94 2.09 14.09
C SER A 69 -0.28 2.34 12.73
N THR A 70 0.79 1.60 12.41
CA THR A 70 1.45 1.66 11.10
C THR A 70 0.49 1.24 9.99
N ALA A 71 -0.21 0.12 10.15
CA ALA A 71 -1.18 -0.38 9.17
C ALA A 71 -2.37 0.58 9.00
N GLN A 72 -2.88 1.18 10.08
CA GLN A 72 -3.94 2.19 10.02
C GLN A 72 -3.49 3.45 9.28
N ALA A 73 -2.32 3.98 9.62
CA ALA A 73 -1.78 5.17 8.99
C ALA A 73 -1.51 4.95 7.50
N MET A 74 -0.87 3.83 7.13
CA MET A 74 -0.63 3.48 5.73
C MET A 74 -1.94 3.24 4.98
N GLY A 75 -2.88 2.49 5.57
CA GLY A 75 -4.17 2.21 4.95
C GLY A 75 -4.98 3.48 4.69
N GLY A 76 -5.03 4.38 5.69
CA GLY A 76 -5.68 5.68 5.56
C GLY A 76 -5.01 6.58 4.52
N ALA A 77 -3.67 6.59 4.47
CA ALA A 77 -2.92 7.37 3.49
C ALA A 77 -3.19 6.92 2.04
N LEU A 78 -3.28 5.61 1.78
CA LEU A 78 -3.61 5.09 0.45
C LEU A 78 -5.02 5.47 0.01
N ILE A 79 -6.01 5.37 0.91
CA ILE A 79 -7.39 5.76 0.62
C ILE A 79 -7.49 7.27 0.38
N LEU A 80 -6.83 8.09 1.21
CA LEU A 80 -6.79 9.53 1.03
C LEU A 80 -6.12 9.91 -0.29
N LEU A 81 -5.01 9.24 -0.64
CA LEU A 81 -4.33 9.47 -1.91
C LEU A 81 -5.23 9.12 -3.09
N ALA A 82 -5.92 7.97 -3.06
CA ALA A 82 -6.91 7.63 -4.08
C ALA A 82 -8.01 8.70 -4.19
N ALA A 83 -8.46 9.23 -3.05
CA ALA A 83 -9.50 10.24 -3.01
C ALA A 83 -9.08 11.62 -3.54
N LEU A 84 -7.79 11.94 -3.52
CA LEU A 84 -7.21 13.17 -4.06
C LEU A 84 -6.87 13.07 -5.56
N LEU A 85 -6.76 11.86 -6.09
CA LEU A 85 -6.36 11.59 -7.48
C LEU A 85 -7.53 11.28 -8.43
N GLN A 86 -8.75 11.15 -7.89
CA GLN A 86 -10.02 11.10 -8.64
C GLN A 86 -10.48 12.50 -9.06
#